data_AF-A0A914Z5W7-F1
#
_entry.id   AF-A0A914Z5W7-F1
#
_cell.length_a   1.000
_cell.length_b   1.000
_cell.length_c   1.000
_cell.angle_alpha   90.00
_cell.angle_beta   90.00
_cell.angle_gamma   90.00
#
_symmetry.space_group_name_H-M   'P 1'
#
loop_
_entity.id
_entity.type
_entity.pdbx_description
1 polymer ?
#
loop_
_entity_poly.entity_id
_entity_poly.type
_entity_poly.pdbx_seq_one_letter_code
_entity_poly.pdbx_strand_id
1 'polypeptide(L)'
;MFLVMLHQCFPQLATKTPRGENEQQDANECWAELVRCVNNELDVDINGKKVNFRKFIEGVHQIHFKNTEAEDEETHSVETFTELSCYLSQEVKYLQLGINKTKENITKRSEKLGKDAVFEKTTLVSRLPGYLCIQMVRFFYKEKEKINAKILKDVKFPKILDVFELCTPELKERLAPKRTAFKEYEDKAVEILRQSKLDEGKKGKPESIKYAPFSFDDDPGSNNSGFYELQVRNCYP
;
A
#
# COMPACT_ATOMS: atom_id res chain seq x y z
N MET A 1 -24.43 15.05 11.65
CA MET A 1 -24.38 14.02 12.71
C MET A 1 -23.01 13.35 12.79
N PHE A 2 -22.49 12.76 11.70
CA PHE A 2 -21.15 12.15 11.67
C PHE A 2 -20.00 13.08 12.12
N LEU A 3 -19.87 14.27 11.52
CA LEU A 3 -18.79 15.22 11.85
C LEU A 3 -18.75 15.62 13.33
N VAL A 4 -19.92 15.77 13.95
CA VAL A 4 -20.02 16.13 15.38
C VAL A 4 -19.48 15.01 16.26
N MET A 5 -19.83 13.76 15.96
CA MET A 5 -19.28 12.59 16.65
C MET A 5 -17.78 12.44 16.40
N LEU A 6 -17.32 12.67 15.18
CA LEU A 6 -15.90 12.64 14.83
C LEU A 6 -15.11 13.65 15.70
N HIS A 7 -15.58 14.88 15.82
CA HIS A 7 -14.95 15.91 16.66
C HIS A 7 -15.00 15.59 18.16
N GLN A 8 -16.02 14.86 18.62
CA GLN A 8 -16.12 14.41 20.01
C GLN A 8 -15.12 13.29 20.32
N CYS A 9 -14.97 12.32 19.41
CA CYS A 9 -14.03 11.23 19.55
C CYS A 9 -12.58 11.67 19.33
N PHE A 10 -12.35 12.62 18.42
CA PHE A 10 -11.05 13.10 17.99
C PHE A 10 -10.98 14.64 18.02
N PRO A 11 -10.78 15.23 19.22
CA PRO A 11 -10.76 16.69 19.36
C PRO A 11 -9.67 17.40 18.54
N GLN A 12 -8.60 16.70 18.17
CA GLN A 12 -7.54 17.25 17.32
C GLN A 12 -8.06 17.65 15.93
N LEU A 13 -9.07 16.92 15.42
CA LEU A 13 -9.72 17.23 14.15
C LEU A 13 -10.74 18.38 14.27
N ALA A 14 -11.00 18.87 15.47
CA ALA A 14 -11.99 19.91 15.76
C ALA A 14 -11.36 21.29 16.02
N THR A 15 -10.10 21.48 15.63
CA THR A 15 -9.37 22.74 15.82
C THR A 15 -10.06 23.89 15.10
N LYS A 16 -10.08 25.07 15.74
CA LYS A 16 -10.76 26.26 15.25
C LYS A 16 -9.77 27.39 14.99
N THR A 17 -10.05 28.15 13.93
CA THR A 17 -9.34 29.37 13.61
C THR A 17 -9.54 30.41 14.71
N PRO A 18 -8.71 31.47 14.76
CA PRO A 18 -8.95 32.62 15.65
C PRO A 18 -10.32 33.27 15.48
N ARG A 19 -11.02 33.04 14.35
CA ARG A 19 -12.37 33.53 14.07
C ARG A 19 -13.48 32.60 14.57
N GLY A 20 -13.13 31.44 15.14
CA GLY A 20 -14.07 30.45 15.68
C GLY A 20 -14.63 29.46 14.66
N GLU A 21 -14.17 29.52 13.41
CA GLU A 21 -14.52 28.59 12.32
C GLU A 21 -13.65 27.33 12.37
N ASN A 22 -14.16 26.18 11.91
CA ASN A 22 -13.37 24.94 11.88
C ASN A 22 -12.21 25.07 10.87
N GLU A 23 -11.03 24.60 11.26
CA GLU A 23 -9.85 24.56 10.41
C GLU A 23 -9.84 23.35 9.47
N GLN A 24 -9.18 23.49 8.32
CA GLN A 24 -8.86 22.33 7.46
C GLN A 24 -7.86 21.42 8.19
N GLN A 25 -8.14 20.12 8.18
CA GLN A 25 -7.33 19.09 8.83
C GLN A 25 -6.65 18.20 7.80
N ASP A 26 -5.63 17.45 8.24
CA ASP A 26 -4.99 16.44 7.39
C ASP A 26 -5.93 15.25 7.17
N ALA A 27 -6.27 15.00 5.90
CA ALA A 27 -7.14 13.88 5.52
C ALA A 27 -6.54 12.51 5.89
N ASN A 28 -5.21 12.39 5.92
CA ASN A 28 -4.54 11.15 6.32
C ASN A 28 -4.71 10.88 7.81
N GLU A 29 -4.65 11.93 8.64
CA GLU A 29 -4.89 11.81 10.08
C GLU A 29 -6.34 11.36 10.35
N CYS A 30 -7.30 12.00 9.68
CA CYS A 30 -8.70 11.59 9.75
C CYS A 30 -8.91 10.13 9.29
N TRP A 31 -8.28 9.73 8.18
CA TRP A 31 -8.34 8.37 7.65
C TRP A 31 -7.76 7.35 8.63
N ALA A 32 -6.58 7.60 9.21
CA ALA A 32 -5.95 6.72 10.18
C ALA A 32 -6.82 6.50 11.43
N GLU A 33 -7.43 7.57 11.95
CA GLU A 33 -8.35 7.49 13.10
C GLU A 33 -9.63 6.70 12.76
N LEU A 34 -10.18 6.88 11.56
CA LEU A 34 -11.34 6.13 11.09
C LEU A 34 -11.03 4.64 10.92
N VAL A 35 -9.92 4.31 10.26
CA VAL A 35 -9.47 2.93 10.07
C VAL A 35 -9.25 2.25 11.42
N ARG A 36 -8.66 2.96 12.39
CA ARG A 36 -8.48 2.42 13.75
C ARG A 36 -9.79 2.04 14.41
N CYS A 37 -10.84 2.86 14.30
CA CYS A 37 -12.16 2.54 14.83
C CYS A 37 -12.80 1.35 14.10
N VAL A 38 -12.74 1.34 12.77
CA VAL A 38 -13.40 0.29 11.96
C VAL A 38 -12.75 -1.07 12.17
N ASN A 39 -11.42 -1.12 12.29
CA ASN A 39 -10.67 -2.38 12.43
C ASN A 39 -11.04 -3.19 13.69
N ASN A 40 -11.53 -2.54 14.74
CA ASN A 40 -11.86 -3.21 15.99
C ASN A 40 -13.31 -3.69 16.04
N GLU A 41 -14.21 -3.09 15.26
CA GLU A 41 -15.66 -3.24 15.44
C GLU A 41 -16.37 -3.93 14.27
N LEU A 42 -15.71 -4.04 13.11
CA LEU A 42 -16.35 -4.53 11.88
C LEU A 42 -15.92 -5.94 11.51
N ASP A 43 -16.91 -6.84 11.43
CA ASP A 43 -16.79 -8.15 10.80
C ASP A 43 -17.52 -8.18 9.45
N VAL A 44 -16.94 -8.88 8.49
CA VAL A 44 -17.49 -9.14 7.16
C VAL A 44 -17.92 -10.60 7.09
N ASP A 45 -19.15 -10.85 6.66
CA ASP A 45 -19.61 -12.21 6.37
C ASP A 45 -19.13 -12.65 4.98
N ILE A 46 -18.31 -13.69 4.94
CA ILE A 46 -17.87 -14.36 3.72
C ILE A 46 -18.41 -15.79 3.74
N ASN A 47 -19.44 -16.06 2.93
CA ASN A 47 -20.05 -17.38 2.79
C ASN A 47 -20.45 -18.04 4.14
N GLY A 48 -21.00 -17.26 5.07
CA GLY A 48 -21.43 -17.71 6.39
C GLY A 48 -20.32 -17.71 7.45
N LYS A 49 -19.10 -17.26 7.11
CA LYS A 49 -17.99 -17.09 8.06
C LYS A 49 -17.73 -15.62 8.32
N LYS A 50 -17.78 -15.22 9.59
CA LYS A 50 -17.36 -13.87 10.01
C LYS A 50 -15.85 -13.75 9.94
N VAL A 51 -15.38 -12.77 9.17
CA VAL A 51 -13.98 -12.41 9.00
C VAL A 51 -13.82 -10.95 9.35
N ASN A 52 -12.92 -10.65 10.29
CA ASN A 52 -12.68 -9.28 10.70
C ASN A 52 -12.20 -8.41 9.51
N PHE A 53 -12.80 -7.23 9.35
CA PHE A 53 -12.51 -6.29 8.26
C PHE A 53 -11.03 -5.92 8.16
N ARG A 54 -10.31 -5.88 9.27
CA ARG A 54 -8.86 -5.60 9.33
C ARG A 54 -8.08 -6.47 8.36
N LYS A 55 -8.46 -7.74 8.16
CA LYS A 55 -7.78 -8.65 7.23
C LYS A 55 -7.79 -8.17 5.77
N PHE A 56 -8.75 -7.33 5.40
CA PHE A 56 -8.89 -6.82 4.04
C PHE A 56 -8.01 -5.61 3.73
N ILE A 57 -7.53 -4.90 4.76
CA ILE A 57 -6.72 -3.68 4.59
C ILE A 57 -5.31 -3.81 5.20
N GLU A 58 -5.11 -4.80 6.08
CA GLU A 58 -3.84 -5.02 6.75
C GLU A 58 -2.90 -5.87 5.90
N GLY A 59 -1.72 -5.33 5.59
CA GLY A 59 -0.59 -6.10 5.10
C GLY A 59 0.39 -6.46 6.20
N VAL A 60 1.35 -7.31 5.86
CA VAL A 60 2.42 -7.74 6.77
C VAL A 60 3.76 -7.53 6.10
N HIS A 61 4.66 -6.85 6.80
CA HIS A 61 6.07 -6.73 6.47
C HIS A 61 6.88 -7.79 7.22
N GLN A 62 7.82 -8.38 6.51
CA GLN A 62 8.94 -9.13 7.07
C GLN A 62 10.18 -8.26 6.96
N ILE A 63 10.80 -7.99 8.10
CA ILE A 63 11.93 -7.07 8.24
C ILE A 63 13.16 -7.87 8.65
N HIS A 64 14.24 -7.68 7.91
CA HIS A 64 15.55 -8.26 8.19
C HIS A 64 16.53 -7.14 8.50
N PHE A 65 17.23 -7.25 9.62
CA PHE A 65 18.33 -6.37 9.99
C PHE A 65 19.64 -7.15 9.89
N LYS A 66 20.61 -6.59 9.18
CA LYS A 66 21.96 -7.13 9.07
C LYS A 66 22.98 -6.09 9.51
N ASN A 67 23.84 -6.42 10.47
CA ASN A 67 24.94 -5.54 10.86
C ASN A 67 25.96 -5.45 9.72
N THR A 68 26.32 -4.24 9.29
CA THR A 68 27.30 -4.03 8.20
C THR A 68 28.74 -4.29 8.64
N GLU A 69 29.01 -4.30 9.95
CA GLU A 69 30.33 -4.50 10.55
C GLU A 69 30.53 -5.91 11.13
N ALA A 70 29.46 -6.70 11.28
CA ALA A 70 29.51 -8.05 11.85
C ALA A 70 28.49 -8.97 11.16
N GLU A 71 28.91 -9.72 10.14
CA GLU A 71 28.00 -10.49 9.28
C GLU A 71 27.14 -11.53 10.01
N ASP A 72 27.63 -12.13 11.12
CA ASP A 72 26.82 -13.11 11.88
C ASP A 72 25.80 -12.46 12.84
N GLU A 73 25.69 -11.13 12.89
CA GLU A 73 24.69 -10.42 13.68
C GLU A 73 23.51 -10.01 12.78
N GLU A 74 22.52 -10.91 12.70
CA GLU A 74 21.29 -10.70 11.93
C GLU A 74 20.05 -10.92 12.80
N THR A 75 19.03 -10.09 12.62
CA THR A 75 17.75 -10.23 13.33
C THR A 75 16.57 -10.08 12.38
N HIS A 76 15.47 -10.78 12.69
CA HIS A 76 14.24 -10.78 11.90
C HIS A 76 13.08 -10.29 12.75
N SER A 77 12.18 -9.52 12.16
CA SER A 77 10.96 -9.05 12.82
C SER A 77 9.80 -8.99 11.82
N VAL A 78 8.58 -8.97 12.34
CA VAL A 78 7.35 -8.93 11.56
C VAL A 78 6.53 -7.74 12.04
N GLU A 79 6.07 -6.90 11.12
CA GLU A 79 5.29 -5.71 11.41
C GLU A 79 4.06 -5.66 10.51
N THR A 80 2.90 -5.29 11.06
CA THR A 80 1.66 -5.09 10.29
C THR A 80 1.56 -3.65 9.82
N PHE A 81 0.96 -3.42 8.64
CA PHE A 81 0.68 -2.08 8.13
C PHE A 81 -0.73 -2.00 7.54
N THR A 82 -1.35 -0.82 7.60
CA THR A 82 -2.62 -0.53 6.91
C THR A 82 -2.44 0.37 5.69
N GLU A 83 -1.29 1.03 5.60
CA GLU A 83 -0.93 1.97 4.52
C GLU A 83 0.52 1.76 4.09
N LEU A 84 0.79 1.86 2.79
CA LEU A 84 2.14 1.96 2.25
C LEU A 84 2.52 3.43 2.02
N SER A 85 3.66 3.83 2.57
CA SER A 85 4.21 5.16 2.37
C SER A 85 4.91 5.26 1.00
N CYS A 86 4.43 6.17 0.16
CA CYS A 86 5.10 6.59 -1.06
C CYS A 86 5.85 7.90 -0.79
N TYR A 87 7.16 7.82 -0.59
CA TYR A 87 7.99 8.97 -0.31
C TYR A 87 8.37 9.70 -1.58
N LEU A 88 7.78 10.87 -1.80
CA LEU A 88 8.09 11.68 -2.97
C LEU A 88 9.36 12.48 -2.75
N SER A 89 10.23 12.47 -3.74
CA SER A 89 11.43 13.29 -3.82
C SER A 89 11.52 13.97 -5.19
N GLN A 90 12.52 14.81 -5.39
CA GLN A 90 12.77 15.44 -6.69
C GLN A 90 12.99 14.40 -7.81
N GLU A 91 13.49 13.22 -7.46
CA GLU A 91 13.82 12.13 -8.39
C GLU A 91 12.61 11.25 -8.71
N VAL A 92 11.63 11.15 -7.80
CA VAL A 92 10.45 10.30 -7.98
C VAL A 92 9.50 10.91 -9.02
N LYS A 93 9.34 10.25 -10.17
CA LYS A 93 8.37 10.59 -11.23
C LYS A 93 7.20 9.61 -11.31
N TYR A 94 7.41 8.37 -10.85
CA TYR A 94 6.47 7.27 -10.92
C TYR A 94 6.19 6.73 -9.52
N LEU A 95 4.94 6.34 -9.25
CA LEU A 95 4.52 5.79 -7.97
C LEU A 95 5.38 4.61 -7.52
N GLN A 96 5.71 3.70 -8.44
CA GLN A 96 6.52 2.50 -8.16
C GLN A 96 7.88 2.85 -7.57
N LEU A 97 8.49 3.96 -8.01
CA LEU A 97 9.79 4.38 -7.48
C LEU A 97 9.66 4.95 -6.06
N GLY A 98 8.54 5.57 -5.73
CA GLY A 98 8.29 6.15 -4.41
C GLY A 98 7.96 5.12 -3.33
N ILE A 99 7.37 3.98 -3.70
CA ILE A 99 7.04 2.87 -2.79
C ILE A 99 8.19 1.86 -2.63
N ASN A 100 9.12 1.78 -3.58
CA ASN A 100 10.20 0.77 -3.59
C ASN A 100 11.39 1.12 -2.68
N LYS A 101 11.14 1.78 -1.54
CA LYS A 101 12.17 2.06 -0.52
C LYS A 101 12.20 0.94 0.51
N THR A 102 12.65 -0.23 0.05
CA THR A 102 12.72 -1.48 0.81
C THR A 102 13.91 -1.50 1.77
N LYS A 103 14.99 -0.78 1.44
CA LYS A 103 16.27 -0.81 2.16
C LYS A 103 16.58 0.53 2.81
N GLU A 104 16.92 0.51 4.10
CA GLU A 104 17.36 1.67 4.85
C GLU A 104 18.52 1.33 5.80
N ASN A 105 19.40 2.28 6.05
CA ASN A 105 20.47 2.13 7.05
C ASN A 105 20.00 2.75 8.37
N ILE A 106 20.13 2.00 9.45
CA ILE A 106 19.78 2.44 10.80
C ILE A 106 20.97 2.23 11.74
N THR A 107 21.27 3.25 12.55
CA THR A 107 22.28 3.13 13.61
C THR A 107 21.60 2.61 14.87
N LYS A 108 22.08 1.48 15.37
CA LYS A 108 21.64 0.90 16.65
C LYS A 108 22.86 0.39 17.42
N ARG A 109 22.72 0.25 18.72
CA ARG A 109 23.76 -0.35 19.55
C ARG A 109 23.85 -1.85 19.24
N SER A 110 25.00 -2.30 18.75
CA SER A 110 25.30 -3.70 18.53
C SER A 110 25.63 -4.37 19.86
N GLU A 111 24.96 -5.48 20.15
CA GLU A 111 25.25 -6.29 21.34
C GLU A 111 26.58 -7.02 21.19
N LYS A 112 26.92 -7.43 19.96
CA LYS A 112 28.16 -8.16 19.64
C LYS A 112 29.40 -7.27 19.69
N LEU A 113 29.31 -6.04 19.19
CA LEU A 113 30.42 -5.09 19.15
C LEU A 113 30.48 -4.17 20.38
N GLY A 114 29.40 -4.11 21.17
CA GLY A 114 29.31 -3.25 22.36
C GLY A 114 29.25 -1.74 22.08
N LYS A 115 29.13 -1.34 20.80
CA LYS A 115 29.12 0.04 20.30
C LYS A 115 27.98 0.25 19.32
N ASP A 116 27.72 1.50 18.97
CA ASP A 116 26.81 1.82 17.87
C ASP A 116 27.40 1.35 16.54
N ALA A 117 26.59 0.63 15.78
CA ALA A 117 26.92 0.09 14.47
C ALA A 117 25.78 0.36 13.49
N VAL A 118 26.11 0.36 12.20
CA VAL A 118 25.12 0.53 11.13
C VAL A 118 24.52 -0.83 10.78
N PHE A 119 23.20 -0.90 10.75
CA PHE A 119 22.43 -2.05 10.30
C PHE A 119 21.73 -1.71 9.00
N GLU A 120 21.83 -2.59 8.01
CA GLU A 120 20.99 -2.57 6.82
C GLU A 120 19.65 -3.22 7.17
N LYS A 121 18.57 -2.43 7.17
CA LYS A 121 17.20 -2.90 7.32
C LYS A 121 16.58 -3.12 5.95
N THR A 122 16.18 -4.36 5.67
CA THR A 122 15.42 -4.74 4.47
C THR A 122 13.98 -5.07 4.87
N THR A 123 13.01 -4.40 4.26
CA THR A 123 11.57 -4.55 4.56
C THR A 123 10.84 -5.08 3.33
N LEU A 124 10.39 -6.33 3.37
CA LEU A 124 9.62 -6.96 2.27
C LEU A 124 8.20 -7.28 2.72
N VAL A 125 7.26 -7.30 1.79
CA VAL A 125 5.86 -7.65 2.08
C VAL A 125 5.70 -9.17 2.08
N SER A 126 5.27 -9.73 3.21
CA SER A 126 4.97 -11.17 3.35
C SER A 126 3.47 -11.48 3.21
N ARG A 127 2.60 -10.49 3.41
CA ARG A 127 1.15 -10.59 3.12
C ARG A 127 0.64 -9.30 2.50
N LEU A 128 -0.09 -9.44 1.40
CA LEU A 128 -0.75 -8.33 0.72
C LEU A 128 -2.24 -8.26 1.08
N PRO A 129 -2.77 -7.07 1.45
CA PRO A 129 -4.19 -6.89 1.73
C PRO A 129 -5.02 -6.85 0.44
N GLY A 130 -6.30 -7.17 0.51
CA GLY A 130 -7.24 -7.07 -0.61
C GLY A 130 -7.41 -5.63 -1.09
N TYR A 131 -7.41 -4.67 -0.17
CA TYR A 131 -7.41 -3.24 -0.44
C TYR A 131 -6.13 -2.62 0.10
N LEU A 132 -5.35 -2.03 -0.80
CA LEU A 132 -4.08 -1.40 -0.49
C LEU A 132 -4.24 0.12 -0.47
N CYS A 133 -4.03 0.71 0.70
CA CYS A 133 -3.98 2.16 0.84
C CYS A 133 -2.54 2.64 0.65
N ILE A 134 -2.36 3.68 -0.17
CA ILE A 134 -1.04 4.27 -0.43
C ILE A 134 -1.06 5.73 0.00
N GLN A 135 -0.25 6.05 1.00
CA GLN A 135 -0.06 7.41 1.49
C GLN A 135 0.99 8.12 0.62
N MET A 136 0.57 9.15 -0.09
CA MET A 136 1.48 10.00 -0.88
C MET A 136 2.13 11.05 0.01
N VAL A 137 3.32 10.75 0.52
CA VAL A 137 4.07 11.66 1.41
C VAL A 137 4.69 12.78 0.57
N ARG A 138 4.01 13.93 0.54
CA ARG A 138 4.38 15.13 -0.24
C ARG A 138 5.02 16.23 0.57
N PHE A 139 4.88 16.21 1.89
CA PHE A 139 5.41 17.24 2.76
C PHE A 139 6.81 16.88 3.21
N PHE A 140 7.72 17.85 3.18
CA PHE A 140 9.07 17.71 3.70
C PHE A 140 9.49 19.02 4.36
N TYR A 141 10.32 18.88 5.39
CA TYR A 141 10.90 20.02 6.09
C TYR A 141 12.24 20.38 5.47
N LYS A 142 12.43 21.65 5.14
CA LYS A 142 13.72 22.17 4.68
C LYS A 142 14.48 22.74 5.87
N GLU A 143 15.43 22.00 6.41
CA GLU A 143 16.20 22.42 7.59
C GLU A 143 16.89 23.77 7.41
N LYS A 144 17.48 24.02 6.23
CA LYS A 144 18.18 25.28 5.92
C LYS A 144 17.28 26.51 6.02
N GLU A 145 16.05 26.37 5.54
CA GLU A 145 15.06 27.46 5.48
C GLU A 145 14.14 27.46 6.70
N LYS A 146 14.16 26.40 7.52
CA LYS A 146 13.23 26.10 8.61
C LYS A 146 11.76 26.18 8.21
N ILE A 147 11.44 25.82 6.96
CA ILE A 147 10.09 25.85 6.41
C ILE A 147 9.58 24.45 6.05
N ASN A 148 8.27 24.25 6.21
CA ASN A 148 7.54 23.13 5.62
C ASN A 148 7.28 23.43 4.14
N ALA A 149 7.58 22.47 3.26
CA ALA A 149 7.36 22.57 1.84
C ALA A 149 6.52 21.39 1.33
N LYS A 150 5.67 21.65 0.33
CA LYS A 150 4.86 20.63 -0.34
C LYS A 150 5.39 20.35 -1.74
N ILE A 151 5.60 19.08 -2.06
CA ILE A 151 5.97 18.63 -3.40
C ILE A 151 4.72 18.64 -4.29
N LEU A 152 4.63 19.67 -5.13
CA LEU A 152 3.57 19.86 -6.13
C LEU A 152 3.84 19.14 -7.46
N LYS A 153 4.96 18.40 -7.55
CA LYS A 153 5.33 17.64 -8.74
C LYS A 153 4.24 16.61 -9.08
N ASP A 154 3.95 16.52 -10.37
CA ASP A 154 3.08 15.47 -10.90
C ASP A 154 3.78 14.10 -10.81
N VAL A 155 3.03 13.11 -10.33
CA VAL A 155 3.51 11.74 -10.14
C VAL A 155 2.61 10.84 -10.96
N LYS A 156 3.18 10.16 -11.94
CA LYS A 156 2.43 9.23 -12.78
C LYS A 156 2.22 7.94 -12.01
N PHE A 157 0.98 7.47 -11.99
CA PHE A 157 0.61 6.16 -11.46
C PHE A 157 -0.08 5.36 -12.57
N PRO A 158 0.22 4.06 -12.69
CA PRO A 158 -0.43 3.20 -13.68
C PRO A 158 -1.90 2.96 -13.27
N LYS A 159 -2.76 2.58 -14.22
CA LYS A 159 -4.11 2.13 -13.89
C LYS A 159 -4.07 0.85 -13.02
N ILE A 160 -3.16 -0.06 -13.34
CA ILE A 160 -2.90 -1.29 -12.61
C ILE A 160 -1.51 -1.16 -11.97
N LEU A 161 -1.46 -1.13 -10.65
CA LEU A 161 -0.22 -1.18 -9.88
C LEU A 161 0.20 -2.64 -9.69
N ASP A 162 1.46 -2.91 -9.98
CA ASP A 162 2.12 -4.18 -9.68
C ASP A 162 3.07 -3.99 -8.50
N VAL A 163 2.83 -4.71 -7.41
CA VAL A 163 3.67 -4.70 -6.20
C VAL A 163 4.46 -5.99 -6.01
N PHE A 164 4.51 -6.86 -7.02
CA PHE A 164 5.22 -8.13 -6.94
C PHE A 164 6.67 -7.97 -6.47
N GLU A 165 7.39 -6.96 -6.96
CA GLU A 165 8.78 -6.75 -6.58
C GLU A 165 9.02 -6.39 -5.12
N LEU A 166 8.00 -5.87 -4.43
CA LEU A 166 8.06 -5.53 -3.00
C LEU A 166 7.88 -6.76 -2.09
N CYS A 167 7.46 -7.88 -2.66
CA CYS A 167 7.09 -9.07 -1.92
C CYS A 167 8.32 -9.93 -1.55
N THR A 168 8.19 -10.67 -0.46
CA THR A 168 9.11 -11.75 -0.08
C THR A 168 9.17 -12.84 -1.16
N PRO A 169 10.29 -13.58 -1.30
CA PRO A 169 10.39 -14.70 -2.23
C PRO A 169 9.26 -15.72 -2.07
N GLU A 170 8.90 -16.03 -0.82
CA GLU A 170 7.85 -16.97 -0.47
C GLU A 170 6.48 -16.48 -0.97
N LEU A 171 6.18 -15.18 -0.78
CA LEU A 171 4.94 -14.61 -1.31
C LEU A 171 4.98 -14.54 -2.85
N LYS A 172 6.12 -14.22 -3.46
CA LYS A 172 6.27 -14.21 -4.93
C LYS A 172 5.92 -15.57 -5.53
N GLU A 173 6.37 -16.66 -4.93
CA GLU A 173 6.02 -18.02 -5.35
C GLU A 173 4.52 -18.29 -5.24
N ARG A 174 3.87 -17.86 -4.15
CA ARG A 174 2.40 -17.99 -3.98
C ARG A 174 1.60 -17.17 -5.00
N LEU A 175 2.10 -16.01 -5.41
CA LEU A 175 1.42 -15.12 -6.37
C LEU A 175 1.59 -15.62 -7.82
N ALA A 176 2.67 -16.34 -8.12
CA ALA A 176 3.03 -16.74 -9.48
C ALA A 176 1.91 -17.48 -10.26
N PRO A 177 1.18 -18.46 -9.70
CA PRO A 177 0.14 -19.19 -10.44
C PRO A 177 -0.97 -18.28 -10.97
N LYS A 178 -1.46 -17.36 -10.14
CA LYS A 178 -2.50 -16.40 -10.54
C LYS A 178 -1.96 -15.39 -11.55
N ARG A 179 -0.73 -14.91 -11.37
CA ARG A 179 -0.09 -13.97 -12.30
C ARG A 179 0.10 -14.58 -13.69
N THR A 180 0.52 -15.84 -13.78
CA THR A 180 0.61 -16.56 -15.06
C THR A 180 -0.76 -16.69 -15.71
N ALA A 181 -1.80 -17.05 -14.96
CA ALA A 181 -3.16 -17.14 -15.48
C ALA A 181 -3.70 -15.78 -15.98
N PHE A 182 -3.41 -14.68 -15.27
CA PHE A 182 -3.74 -13.32 -15.72
C PHE A 182 -3.04 -12.98 -17.03
N LYS A 183 -1.74 -13.27 -17.14
CA LYS A 183 -0.95 -13.02 -18.34
C LYS A 183 -1.48 -13.81 -19.54
N GLU A 184 -1.77 -15.10 -19.36
CA GLU A 184 -2.35 -15.93 -20.43
C GLU A 184 -3.72 -15.41 -20.90
N TYR A 185 -4.53 -14.88 -19.97
CA TYR A 185 -5.81 -14.28 -20.32
C TYR A 185 -5.63 -12.99 -21.13
N GLU A 186 -4.73 -12.11 -20.73
CA GLU A 186 -4.41 -10.89 -21.48
C GLU A 186 -3.85 -11.20 -22.87
N ASP A 187 -2.92 -12.16 -22.97
CA ASP A 187 -2.35 -12.60 -24.26
C ASP A 187 -3.43 -13.14 -25.21
N LYS A 188 -4.36 -13.95 -24.69
CA LYS A 188 -5.52 -14.44 -25.47
C LYS A 188 -6.45 -13.31 -25.90
N ALA A 189 -6.72 -12.34 -25.03
CA ALA A 189 -7.57 -11.20 -25.35
C ALA A 189 -6.95 -10.32 -26.45
N VAL A 190 -5.63 -10.10 -26.41
CA VAL A 190 -4.89 -9.37 -27.44
C VAL A 190 -4.92 -10.11 -28.77
N GLU A 191 -4.74 -11.44 -28.75
CA GLU A 191 -4.78 -12.25 -29.97
C GLU A 191 -6.17 -12.26 -30.63
N ILE A 192 -7.25 -12.36 -29.83
CA ILE A 192 -8.63 -12.23 -30.30
C ILE A 192 -8.87 -10.83 -30.90
N LEU A 193 -8.39 -9.77 -30.25
CA LEU A 193 -8.50 -8.40 -30.77
C LEU A 193 -7.74 -8.25 -32.09
N ARG A 194 -6.54 -8.83 -32.22
CA ARG A 194 -5.74 -8.82 -33.44
C ARG A 194 -6.46 -9.55 -34.58
N GLN A 195 -7.03 -10.71 -34.32
CA GLN A 195 -7.80 -11.49 -35.29
C GLN A 195 -9.11 -10.76 -35.70
N SER A 196 -9.81 -10.14 -34.75
CA SER A 196 -11.03 -9.35 -35.04
C SER A 196 -10.77 -8.06 -35.83
N LYS A 197 -9.53 -7.55 -35.83
CA LYS A 197 -9.12 -6.40 -36.68
C LYS A 197 -8.73 -6.83 -38.09
N LEU A 198 -8.41 -8.11 -38.29
CA LEU A 198 -8.14 -8.70 -39.60
C LEU A 198 -9.44 -9.15 -40.29
N ASP A 199 -10.45 -9.55 -39.51
CA ASP A 199 -11.79 -9.89 -39.99
C ASP A 199 -12.77 -8.73 -39.72
N GLU A 200 -12.95 -7.81 -40.67
CA GLU A 200 -13.99 -6.77 -40.61
C GLU A 200 -15.39 -7.40 -40.57
N GLY A 201 -15.92 -7.77 -39.40
CA GLY A 201 -17.29 -8.30 -39.36
C GLY A 201 -17.91 -8.77 -38.06
N LYS A 202 -17.19 -9.01 -36.94
CA LYS A 202 -17.83 -9.50 -35.71
C LYS A 202 -17.36 -8.78 -34.45
N LYS A 203 -18.10 -7.72 -34.08
CA LYS A 203 -18.06 -7.13 -32.73
C LYS A 203 -18.79 -8.07 -31.75
N GLY A 204 -18.12 -9.13 -31.31
CA GLY A 204 -18.50 -9.83 -30.08
C GLY A 204 -18.15 -8.94 -28.89
N LYS A 205 -19.12 -8.60 -28.04
CA LYS A 205 -18.84 -7.95 -26.74
C LYS A 205 -17.92 -8.89 -25.95
N PRO A 206 -16.81 -8.40 -25.36
CA PRO A 206 -16.04 -9.22 -24.45
C PRO A 206 -16.97 -9.65 -23.31
N GLU A 207 -17.07 -10.95 -23.08
CA GLU A 207 -17.80 -11.51 -21.94
C GLU A 207 -17.28 -10.84 -20.66
N SER A 208 -18.21 -10.41 -19.82
CA SER A 208 -17.89 -9.81 -18.53
C SER A 208 -17.01 -10.80 -17.75
N ILE A 209 -15.76 -10.40 -17.51
CA ILE A 209 -14.83 -11.16 -16.66
C ILE A 209 -15.53 -11.34 -15.32
N LYS A 210 -15.97 -12.56 -15.02
CA LYS A 210 -16.32 -12.93 -13.65
C LYS A 210 -15.03 -12.78 -12.87
N TYR A 211 -14.90 -11.67 -12.14
CA TYR A 211 -13.74 -11.38 -11.31
C TYR A 211 -13.45 -12.63 -10.46
N ALA A 212 -12.32 -13.29 -10.75
CA ALA A 212 -11.84 -14.32 -9.86
C ALA A 212 -11.67 -13.71 -8.46
N PRO A 213 -11.96 -14.47 -7.38
CA PRO A 213 -11.75 -13.96 -6.04
C PRO A 213 -10.30 -13.46 -5.91
N PHE A 214 -10.15 -12.23 -5.44
CA PHE A 214 -8.84 -11.58 -5.29
C PHE A 214 -8.05 -12.16 -4.12
N SER A 215 -8.68 -12.94 -3.23
CA SER A 215 -8.04 -13.56 -2.07
C SER A 215 -7.53 -14.96 -2.34
N PHE A 216 -6.58 -15.41 -1.52
CA PHE A 216 -6.26 -16.82 -1.41
C PHE A 216 -7.39 -17.58 -0.70
N ASP A 217 -7.55 -18.86 -1.01
CA ASP A 217 -8.60 -19.71 -0.43
C ASP A 217 -8.39 -19.91 1.09
N ASP A 218 -7.14 -19.91 1.54
CA ASP A 218 -6.72 -20.03 2.93
C ASP A 218 -6.63 -18.69 3.68
N ASP A 219 -6.59 -17.56 2.96
CA ASP A 219 -6.44 -16.23 3.55
C ASP A 219 -7.45 -15.21 2.98
N PRO A 220 -8.71 -15.23 3.47
CA PRO A 220 -9.74 -14.28 3.03
C PRO A 220 -9.35 -12.83 3.32
N GLY A 221 -9.55 -11.96 2.33
CA GLY A 221 -9.18 -10.55 2.41
C GLY A 221 -7.73 -10.27 2.03
N SER A 222 -6.94 -11.26 1.60
CA SER A 222 -5.64 -11.06 0.96
C SER A 222 -5.75 -10.69 -0.53
N ASN A 223 -4.63 -10.31 -1.15
CA ASN A 223 -4.47 -10.24 -2.61
C ASN A 223 -3.60 -11.40 -3.13
N ASN A 224 -4.10 -12.14 -4.11
CA ASN A 224 -3.49 -13.36 -4.66
C ASN A 224 -2.73 -13.16 -5.98
N SER A 225 -2.62 -11.94 -6.48
CA SER A 225 -1.92 -11.64 -7.75
C SER A 225 -0.84 -10.57 -7.64
N GLY A 226 -0.90 -9.70 -6.62
CA GLY A 226 -0.02 -8.53 -6.50
C GLY A 226 -0.41 -7.39 -7.44
N PHE A 227 -1.52 -7.50 -8.16
CA PHE A 227 -2.08 -6.43 -8.98
C PHE A 227 -3.17 -5.69 -8.22
N TYR A 228 -3.15 -4.35 -8.31
CA TYR A 228 -4.16 -3.47 -7.74
C TYR A 228 -4.64 -2.48 -8.80
N GLU A 229 -5.96 -2.38 -9.00
CA GLU A 229 -6.53 -1.28 -9.79
C GLU A 229 -6.58 -0.02 -8.93
N LEU A 230 -5.83 1.01 -9.33
CA LEU A 230 -5.74 2.26 -8.58
C LEU A 230 -6.98 3.12 -8.85
N GLN A 231 -7.68 3.49 -7.78
CA GLN A 231 -8.74 4.48 -7.82
C GLN A 231 -8.23 5.81 -7.25
N VAL A 232 -8.22 6.84 -8.09
CA VAL A 232 -7.87 8.18 -7.65
C VAL A 232 -9.13 8.89 -7.21
N ARG A 233 -9.21 9.24 -5.93
CA ARG A 233 -10.18 10.22 -5.43
C ARG A 233 -9.43 11.50 -5.10
N ASN A 234 -9.56 12.48 -5.98
CA ASN A 234 -9.08 13.83 -5.68
C ASN A 234 -9.94 14.39 -4.56
N CYS A 235 -9.39 14.47 -3.34
CA CYS A 235 -9.95 15.30 -2.30
C CYS A 235 -9.62 16.75 -2.69
N TYR A 236 -10.55 17.43 -3.37
CA TYR A 236 -10.43 18.86 -3.63
C TYR A 236 -10.47 19.61 -2.28
N PRO A 237 -9.64 20.64 -2.10
CA PRO A 237 -9.67 21.48 -0.90
C PRO A 237 -10.96 22.29 -0.80
#